data_AF-A0A7S2GF47-F1
#
_entry.id   AF-A0A7S2GF47-F1
#
_cell.length_a   1.000
_cell.length_b   1.000
_cell.length_c   1.000
_cell.angle_alpha   90.00
_cell.angle_beta   90.00
_cell.angle_gamma   90.00
#
_symmetry.space_group_name_H-M   'P 1'
#
loop_
_entity.id
_entity.type
_entity.pdbx_description
1 polymer ?
#
loop_
_entity_poly.entity_id
_entity_poly.type
_entity_poly.pdbx_seq_one_letter_code
_entity_poly.pdbx_strand_id
1 'polypeptide(L)'
;GKGTAAFVDESSVQIARKLLHKAQARGVNVLLPVDYLTGDLLVDARGTVGGAVEDLDDDTTVHTHGSEDEVDISAGFDYDGEMGEFSVDEEGFQRGRHPLDLGTTTISLMKTPLERCKTILWTGMVGEAQCGAFQTGTRELLEMVVGAHDEGAKVVLGGDALLYWAELFVGLDEPIGGGTGVTHAVG
;
A
#
# COMPACT_ATOMS: atom_id res chain seq x y z
N GLY A 1 -3.33 -13.02 -26.46
CA GLY A 1 -2.96 -11.69 -26.98
C GLY A 1 -3.42 -10.66 -25.97
N LYS A 2 -2.58 -9.67 -25.68
CA LYS A 2 -2.59 -8.77 -24.51
C LYS A 2 -2.01 -9.43 -23.25
N GLY A 3 -0.69 -9.35 -23.08
CA GLY A 3 -0.05 -9.63 -21.80
C GLY A 3 -0.27 -8.42 -20.90
N THR A 4 -1.05 -8.60 -19.85
CA THR A 4 -1.26 -7.59 -18.81
C THR A 4 0.01 -7.51 -17.97
N ALA A 5 0.50 -6.30 -17.75
CA ALA A 5 1.66 -6.04 -16.90
C ALA A 5 1.32 -6.10 -15.39
N ALA A 6 0.04 -6.23 -15.03
CA ALA A 6 -0.36 -6.56 -13.66
C ALA A 6 -0.13 -8.05 -13.36
N PHE A 7 0.32 -8.36 -12.14
CA PHE A 7 0.39 -9.74 -11.66
C PHE A 7 -1.01 -10.30 -11.49
N VAL A 8 -1.34 -11.30 -12.30
CA VAL A 8 -2.62 -12.00 -12.24
C VAL A 8 -2.35 -13.47 -12.01
N ASP A 9 -2.80 -13.99 -10.88
CA ASP A 9 -2.94 -15.44 -10.70
C ASP A 9 -4.19 -15.93 -11.43
N GLU A 10 -3.99 -16.41 -12.66
CA GLU A 10 -5.05 -16.94 -13.53
C GLU A 10 -5.86 -18.07 -12.86
N SER A 11 -5.25 -18.84 -11.96
CA SER A 11 -5.94 -19.92 -11.24
C SER A 11 -6.97 -19.39 -10.24
N SER A 12 -6.75 -18.18 -9.74
CA SER A 12 -7.57 -17.53 -8.72
C SER A 12 -8.71 -16.67 -9.30
N VAL A 13 -8.70 -16.32 -10.60
CA VAL A 13 -9.72 -15.47 -11.24
C VAL A 13 -11.15 -15.99 -11.00
N GLN A 14 -11.34 -17.30 -11.14
CA GLN A 14 -12.65 -17.93 -10.92
C GLN A 14 -13.10 -17.86 -9.45
N ILE A 15 -12.16 -17.93 -8.53
CA ILE A 15 -12.40 -17.85 -7.08
C ILE A 15 -12.71 -16.40 -6.70
N ALA A 16 -11.93 -15.43 -7.17
CA ALA A 16 -12.13 -14.01 -6.94
C ALA A 16 -13.54 -13.58 -7.35
N ARG A 17 -14.01 -13.96 -8.55
CA ARG A 17 -15.38 -13.68 -9.01
C ARG A 17 -16.45 -14.27 -8.08
N LYS A 18 -16.27 -15.51 -7.62
CA LYS A 18 -17.19 -16.15 -6.67
C LYS A 18 -17.21 -15.42 -5.32
N LEU A 19 -16.07 -14.93 -4.85
CA LEU A 19 -15.96 -14.16 -3.62
C LEU A 19 -16.68 -12.82 -3.73
N LEU A 20 -16.52 -12.10 -4.85
CA LEU A 20 -17.24 -10.84 -5.11
C LEU A 20 -18.75 -11.04 -5.12
N HIS A 21 -19.25 -12.08 -5.79
CA HIS A 21 -20.68 -12.41 -5.78
C HIS A 21 -21.17 -12.76 -4.36
N LYS A 22 -20.38 -13.51 -3.60
CA LYS A 22 -20.71 -13.86 -2.21
C LYS A 22 -20.72 -12.64 -1.29
N ALA A 23 -19.80 -11.70 -1.48
CA ALA A 23 -19.74 -10.45 -0.73
C ALA A 23 -21.00 -9.61 -1.01
N GLN A 24 -21.32 -9.42 -2.30
CA GLN A 24 -22.53 -8.71 -2.72
C GLN A 24 -23.80 -9.35 -2.14
N ALA A 25 -23.94 -10.68 -2.23
CA ALA A 25 -25.08 -11.41 -1.69
C ALA A 25 -25.22 -11.29 -0.16
N ARG A 26 -24.13 -10.95 0.54
CA ARG A 26 -24.10 -10.73 2.00
C ARG A 26 -24.19 -9.25 2.38
N GLY A 27 -24.37 -8.34 1.41
CA GLY A 27 -24.36 -6.91 1.65
C GLY A 27 -23.00 -6.37 2.11
N VAL A 28 -21.92 -7.10 1.84
CA VAL A 28 -20.55 -6.63 2.10
C VAL A 28 -20.17 -5.69 0.96
N ASN A 29 -19.87 -4.44 1.30
CA ASN A 29 -19.33 -3.48 0.35
C ASN A 29 -17.87 -3.82 0.06
N VAL A 30 -17.54 -4.06 -1.21
CA VAL A 30 -16.17 -4.31 -1.64
C VAL A 30 -15.74 -3.15 -2.52
N LEU A 31 -14.71 -2.45 -2.07
CA LEU A 31 -14.04 -1.41 -2.85
C LEU A 31 -12.78 -1.99 -3.45
N LEU A 32 -12.62 -1.82 -4.76
CA LEU A 32 -11.41 -2.15 -5.49
C LEU A 32 -10.79 -0.85 -6.00
N PRO A 33 -9.46 -0.79 -6.20
CA PRO A 33 -8.84 0.35 -6.83
C PRO A 33 -9.46 0.64 -8.21
N VAL A 34 -9.61 1.92 -8.51
CA VAL A 34 -10.12 2.44 -9.79
C VAL A 34 -9.03 3.13 -10.59
N ASP A 35 -7.88 3.37 -9.98
CA ASP A 35 -6.70 3.95 -10.59
C ASP A 35 -5.43 3.52 -9.83
N TYR A 36 -4.30 3.60 -10.52
CA TYR A 36 -2.99 3.16 -10.06
C TYR A 36 -1.91 4.14 -10.51
N LEU A 37 -0.89 4.29 -9.68
CA LEU A 37 0.39 4.80 -10.10
C LEU A 37 1.22 3.65 -10.67
N THR A 38 1.88 3.89 -11.79
CA THR A 38 2.56 2.86 -12.57
C THR A 38 4.00 3.26 -12.92
N GLY A 39 4.85 2.26 -13.12
CA GLY A 39 6.24 2.43 -13.51
C GLY A 39 6.75 1.21 -14.27
N ASP A 40 8.02 1.22 -14.67
CA ASP A 40 8.66 0.16 -15.45
C ASP A 40 9.61 -0.75 -14.63
N LEU A 41 9.49 -0.72 -13.30
CA LEU A 41 10.25 -1.62 -12.44
C LEU A 41 9.92 -3.08 -12.73
N LEU A 42 10.98 -3.91 -12.74
CA LEU A 42 10.82 -5.35 -12.79
C LEU A 42 10.26 -5.83 -11.46
N VAL A 43 9.11 -6.48 -11.52
CA VAL A 43 8.47 -7.07 -10.35
C VAL A 43 8.43 -8.58 -10.55
N ASP A 44 8.73 -9.34 -9.50
CA ASP A 44 8.76 -10.79 -9.52
C ASP A 44 7.34 -11.38 -9.44
N ALA A 45 7.23 -12.71 -9.52
CA ALA A 45 5.93 -13.40 -9.50
C ALA A 45 5.15 -13.24 -8.17
N ARG A 46 5.77 -12.70 -7.11
CA ARG A 46 5.16 -12.43 -5.80
C ARG A 46 4.73 -10.97 -5.68
N GLY A 47 4.96 -10.16 -6.70
CA GLY A 47 4.70 -8.72 -6.64
C GLY A 47 5.85 -7.94 -6.01
N THR A 48 7.03 -8.52 -5.83
CA THR A 48 8.19 -7.83 -5.23
C THR A 48 9.10 -7.24 -6.29
N VAL A 49 9.47 -5.96 -6.18
CA VAL A 49 10.43 -5.33 -7.09
C VAL A 49 11.79 -6.03 -7.01
N GLY A 50 12.34 -6.40 -8.17
CA GLY A 50 13.63 -7.06 -8.33
C GLY A 50 14.80 -6.08 -8.17
N GLY A 51 15.33 -5.98 -6.94
CA GLY A 51 16.55 -5.25 -6.61
C GLY A 51 16.72 -5.12 -5.10
N ALA A 52 17.45 -6.05 -4.49
CA ALA A 52 17.90 -6.07 -3.09
C ALA A 52 16.81 -6.15 -1.99
N VAL A 53 16.36 -7.38 -1.73
CA VAL A 53 16.20 -7.86 -0.33
C VAL A 53 17.34 -8.83 -0.01
N GLU A 54 18.58 -8.37 -0.23
CA GLU A 54 19.74 -8.96 0.43
C GLU A 54 20.32 -7.84 1.29
N ASP A 55 20.25 -8.06 2.61
CA ASP A 55 20.88 -7.29 3.67
C ASP A 55 20.33 -5.86 3.94
N LEU A 56 19.20 -5.80 4.66
CA LEU A 56 18.95 -4.65 5.54
C LEU A 56 19.96 -4.73 6.70
N ASP A 57 21.11 -4.07 6.53
CA ASP A 57 22.05 -3.85 7.62
C ASP A 57 21.41 -2.92 8.67
N ASP A 58 21.47 -3.35 9.93
CA ASP A 58 20.96 -2.69 11.17
C ASP A 58 21.60 -1.31 11.47
N ASP A 59 22.29 -0.70 10.50
CA ASP A 59 23.04 0.54 10.67
C ASP A 59 22.78 1.51 9.51
N THR A 60 21.52 1.91 9.33
CA THR A 60 21.19 3.02 8.43
C THR A 60 21.34 4.33 9.20
N THR A 61 22.54 4.91 9.18
CA THR A 61 22.76 6.27 9.66
C THR A 61 22.16 7.28 8.67
N VAL A 62 21.06 7.93 9.07
CA VAL A 62 20.43 9.03 8.34
C VAL A 62 21.41 10.21 8.27
N HIS A 63 21.96 10.49 7.08
CA HIS A 63 22.72 11.72 6.83
C HIS A 63 21.76 12.86 6.50
N THR A 64 21.39 13.65 7.51
CA THR A 64 20.66 14.90 7.30
C THR A 64 21.62 15.99 6.77
N HIS A 65 21.49 16.36 5.51
CA HIS A 65 21.96 17.65 4.99
C HIS A 65 20.85 18.37 4.22
N GLY A 66 20.09 19.14 5.00
CA GLY A 66 19.46 20.42 4.69
C GLY A 66 18.84 20.68 3.31
N SER A 67 17.52 20.63 3.26
CA SER A 67 16.68 21.82 3.05
C SER A 67 15.27 21.54 3.58
N GLU A 68 14.67 22.50 4.25
CA GLU A 68 13.27 22.45 4.70
C GLU A 68 12.38 22.45 3.45
N ASP A 69 11.95 21.28 2.98
CA ASP A 69 10.73 21.01 2.19
C ASP A 69 10.73 19.50 1.89
N GLU A 70 9.78 18.77 2.48
CA GLU A 70 9.56 17.31 2.39
C GLU A 70 10.74 16.39 2.76
N VAL A 71 10.63 15.74 3.93
CA VAL A 71 11.47 14.58 4.24
C VAL A 71 11.08 13.47 3.28
N ASP A 72 11.88 13.30 2.22
CA ASP A 72 11.84 12.11 1.38
C ASP A 72 12.32 10.93 2.23
N ILE A 73 11.35 10.21 2.81
CA ILE A 73 11.58 8.99 3.56
C ILE A 73 11.76 7.85 2.54
N SER A 74 12.67 8.01 1.58
CA SER A 74 13.00 6.98 0.58
C SER A 74 13.75 5.84 1.29
N ALA A 75 13.02 4.99 2.01
CA ALA A 75 13.62 3.98 2.88
C ALA A 75 14.11 2.71 2.14
N GLY A 76 14.40 2.78 0.84
CA GLY A 76 14.88 1.62 0.08
C GLY A 76 15.74 1.95 -1.13
N PHE A 77 15.20 2.69 -2.11
CA PHE A 77 15.94 3.07 -3.32
C PHE A 77 15.24 4.16 -4.15
N ASP A 78 16.03 4.84 -5.00
CA ASP A 78 15.55 5.86 -5.93
C ASP A 78 15.01 5.23 -7.23
N TYR A 79 13.95 5.83 -7.79
CA TYR A 79 13.42 5.50 -9.11
C TYR A 79 13.76 6.58 -10.12
N ASP A 80 14.50 6.21 -11.15
CA ASP A 80 14.91 7.09 -12.25
C ASP A 80 14.09 6.89 -13.53
N GLY A 81 13.10 5.99 -13.50
CA GLY A 81 12.19 5.73 -14.61
C GLY A 81 11.05 6.74 -14.70
N GLU A 82 10.17 6.52 -15.68
CA GLU A 82 9.01 7.38 -15.91
C GLU A 82 7.79 6.84 -15.15
N MET A 83 7.23 7.66 -14.26
CA MET A 83 5.94 7.36 -13.65
C MET A 83 4.80 7.59 -14.65
N GLY A 84 3.74 6.79 -14.54
CA GLY A 84 2.51 6.99 -15.29
C GLY A 84 1.29 6.74 -14.42
N GLU A 85 0.17 7.35 -14.77
CA GLU A 85 -1.12 7.08 -14.12
C GLU A 85 -1.96 6.16 -15.00
N PHE A 86 -2.69 5.25 -14.37
CA PHE A 86 -3.63 4.38 -15.07
C PHE A 86 -4.98 4.38 -14.36
N SER A 87 -6.06 4.73 -15.06
CA SER A 87 -7.43 4.52 -14.61
C SER A 87 -7.95 3.19 -15.14
N VAL A 88 -8.63 2.41 -14.31
CA VAL A 88 -9.17 1.10 -14.69
C VAL A 88 -10.24 1.26 -15.76
N ASP A 89 -9.96 0.73 -16.94
CA ASP A 89 -10.84 0.70 -18.09
C ASP A 89 -10.83 -0.67 -18.80
N GLU A 90 -11.50 -0.76 -19.95
CA GLU A 90 -11.53 -1.99 -20.77
C GLU A 90 -10.21 -2.27 -21.51
N GLU A 91 -9.30 -1.30 -21.59
CA GLU A 91 -8.04 -1.42 -22.32
C GLU A 91 -6.99 -2.18 -21.51
N GLY A 92 -7.01 -1.99 -20.18
CA GLY A 92 -6.09 -2.61 -19.23
C GLY A 92 -4.70 -1.96 -19.24
N PHE A 93 -3.80 -2.46 -18.40
CA PHE A 93 -2.46 -1.87 -18.25
C PHE A 93 -1.66 -1.84 -19.54
N GLN A 94 -0.96 -0.73 -19.75
CA GLN A 94 0.02 -0.58 -20.82
C GLN A 94 1.13 -1.64 -20.68
N ARG A 95 1.61 -2.14 -21.83
CA ARG A 95 2.66 -3.18 -21.83
C ARG A 95 3.94 -2.63 -21.22
N GLY A 96 4.48 -3.33 -20.21
CA GLY A 96 5.71 -2.94 -19.52
C GLY A 96 5.52 -1.85 -18.46
N ARG A 97 4.26 -1.48 -18.14
CA ARG A 97 3.93 -0.61 -17.01
C ARG A 97 3.22 -1.42 -15.94
N HIS A 98 3.81 -1.49 -14.75
CA HIS A 98 3.30 -2.24 -13.62
C HIS A 98 2.54 -1.30 -12.67
N PRO A 99 1.41 -1.71 -12.07
CA PRO A 99 0.83 -0.98 -10.95
C PRO A 99 1.74 -1.14 -9.73
N LEU A 100 2.26 -0.02 -9.23
CA LEU A 100 3.25 -0.01 -8.14
C LEU A 100 2.75 0.75 -6.90
N ASP A 101 1.70 1.56 -7.05
CA ASP A 101 0.97 2.16 -5.93
C ASP A 101 -0.47 2.48 -6.34
N LEU A 102 -1.29 2.88 -5.38
CA LEU A 102 -2.65 3.35 -5.62
C LEU A 102 -2.66 4.74 -6.28
N GLY A 103 -3.62 4.96 -7.17
CA GLY A 103 -3.88 6.29 -7.70
C GLY A 103 -4.67 7.16 -6.71
N THR A 104 -4.61 8.48 -6.92
CA THR A 104 -5.21 9.48 -6.02
C THR A 104 -6.73 9.34 -5.90
N THR A 105 -7.42 8.87 -6.95
CA THR A 105 -8.86 8.64 -6.91
C THR A 105 -9.21 7.52 -5.95
N THR A 106 -8.46 6.41 -6.02
CA THR A 106 -8.63 5.26 -5.12
C THR A 106 -8.37 5.66 -3.69
N ILE A 107 -7.27 6.37 -3.42
CA ILE A 107 -6.93 6.83 -2.07
C ILE A 107 -8.05 7.72 -1.51
N SER A 108 -8.55 8.65 -2.33
CA SER A 108 -9.68 9.52 -1.95
C SER A 108 -10.97 8.74 -1.63
N LEU A 109 -11.25 7.67 -2.37
CA LEU A 109 -12.43 6.82 -2.14
C LEU A 109 -12.35 6.02 -0.83
N MET A 110 -11.15 5.76 -0.31
CA MET A 110 -10.96 4.99 0.93
C MET A 110 -11.24 5.82 2.20
N LYS A 111 -11.12 7.15 2.12
CA LYS A 111 -11.28 8.05 3.26
C LYS A 111 -12.60 7.87 4.01
N THR A 112 -13.73 8.08 3.35
CA THR A 112 -15.06 8.01 4.00
C THR A 112 -15.38 6.62 4.58
N PRO A 113 -15.07 5.49 3.92
CA PRO A 113 -15.15 4.18 4.55
C PRO A 113 -14.34 4.07 5.85
N LEU A 114 -13.09 4.51 5.85
CA LEU A 114 -12.19 4.41 7.01
C LEU A 114 -12.68 5.26 8.20
N GLU A 115 -13.08 6.51 7.96
CA GLU A 115 -13.66 7.41 8.98
C GLU A 115 -14.92 6.84 9.65
N ARG A 116 -15.68 5.99 8.94
CA ARG A 116 -16.92 5.40 9.47
C ARG A 116 -16.71 4.07 10.17
N CYS A 117 -15.53 3.48 10.05
CA CYS A 117 -15.22 2.18 10.64
C CYS A 117 -15.01 2.30 12.14
N LYS A 118 -15.70 1.45 12.92
CA LYS A 118 -15.42 1.30 14.37
C LYS A 118 -14.30 0.31 14.65
N THR A 119 -13.95 -0.49 13.65
CA THR A 119 -12.88 -1.48 13.72
C THR A 119 -12.29 -1.63 12.33
N ILE A 120 -10.97 -1.53 12.25
CA ILE A 120 -10.17 -1.63 11.03
C ILE A 120 -9.18 -2.77 11.27
N LEU A 121 -9.15 -3.71 10.32
CA LEU A 121 -8.11 -4.73 10.22
C LEU A 121 -7.45 -4.52 8.86
N TRP A 122 -6.16 -4.21 8.87
CA TRP A 122 -5.38 -4.04 7.64
C TRP A 122 -4.16 -4.96 7.66
N THR A 123 -4.02 -5.71 6.58
CA THR A 123 -2.90 -6.60 6.31
C THR A 123 -2.44 -6.42 4.87
N GLY A 124 -1.12 -6.39 4.67
CA GLY A 124 -0.48 -6.26 3.36
C GLY A 124 -0.30 -4.82 2.88
N MET A 125 0.75 -4.60 2.09
CA MET A 125 1.06 -3.31 1.46
C MET A 125 0.08 -3.01 0.32
N VAL A 126 -0.11 -1.72 0.00
CA VAL A 126 -0.91 -1.27 -1.16
C VAL A 126 -0.05 -0.70 -2.29
N GLY A 127 1.25 -0.52 -2.05
CA GLY A 127 2.26 -0.09 -3.01
C GLY A 127 3.68 -0.48 -2.56
N GLU A 128 4.66 -0.18 -3.41
CA GLU A 128 6.09 -0.44 -3.19
C GLU A 128 6.74 0.68 -2.37
N ALA A 129 6.44 0.71 -1.07
CA ALA A 129 6.89 1.79 -0.17
C ALA A 129 8.42 1.94 -0.08
N GLN A 130 9.19 0.89 -0.41
CA GLN A 130 10.65 0.93 -0.55
C GLN A 130 11.13 1.97 -1.57
N CYS A 131 10.27 2.35 -2.51
CA CYS A 131 10.54 3.37 -3.49
C CYS A 131 9.81 4.66 -3.14
N GLY A 132 10.54 5.77 -3.00
CA GLY A 132 9.95 7.07 -2.69
C GLY A 132 8.87 7.53 -3.68
N ALA A 133 8.94 7.06 -4.94
CA ALA A 133 7.95 7.33 -5.98
C ALA A 133 6.62 6.55 -5.82
N PHE A 134 6.59 5.47 -5.04
CA PHE A 134 5.45 4.52 -4.95
C PHE A 134 5.00 4.23 -3.51
N GLN A 135 5.21 5.19 -2.61
CA GLN A 135 4.88 5.06 -1.19
C GLN A 135 3.62 5.82 -0.74
N THR A 136 3.10 6.72 -1.58
CA THR A 136 2.01 7.66 -1.25
C THR A 136 0.75 6.95 -0.80
N GLY A 137 0.31 5.90 -1.52
CA GLY A 137 -0.90 5.17 -1.18
C GLY A 137 -0.80 4.47 0.17
N THR A 138 0.35 3.88 0.49
CA THR A 138 0.56 3.25 1.82
C THR A 138 0.57 4.31 2.92
N ARG A 139 1.32 5.41 2.71
CA ARG A 139 1.42 6.50 3.69
C ARG A 139 0.08 7.16 3.98
N GLU A 140 -0.66 7.56 2.96
CA GLU A 140 -1.95 8.24 3.14
C GLU A 140 -2.98 7.34 3.81
N LEU A 141 -3.02 6.05 3.47
CA LEU A 141 -3.92 5.11 4.16
C LEU A 141 -3.53 4.91 5.62
N LEU A 142 -2.24 4.86 5.96
CA LEU A 142 -1.78 4.82 7.35
C LEU A 142 -2.22 6.07 8.12
N GLU A 143 -2.04 7.26 7.55
CA GLU A 143 -2.50 8.51 8.16
C GLU A 143 -4.03 8.52 8.40
N MET A 144 -4.82 8.03 7.44
CA MET A 144 -6.28 7.90 7.59
C MET A 144 -6.67 6.91 8.68
N VAL A 145 -5.96 5.78 8.76
CA VAL A 145 -6.20 4.73 9.76
C VAL A 145 -5.85 5.22 11.16
N VAL A 146 -4.74 5.96 11.32
CA VAL A 146 -4.37 6.62 12.57
C VAL A 146 -5.41 7.67 12.96
N GLY A 147 -5.88 8.49 12.02
CA GLY A 147 -6.97 9.44 12.27
C GLY A 147 -8.24 8.75 12.76
N ALA A 148 -8.63 7.63 12.13
CA ALA A 148 -9.78 6.85 12.58
C ALA A 148 -9.58 6.27 14.00
N HIS A 149 -8.35 5.84 14.34
CA HIS A 149 -8.01 5.41 15.69
C HIS A 149 -8.21 6.53 16.72
N ASP A 150 -7.72 7.73 16.41
CA ASP A 150 -7.85 8.90 17.28
C ASP A 150 -9.32 9.32 17.47
N GLU A 151 -10.17 9.03 16.49
CA GLU A 151 -11.63 9.17 16.58
C GLU A 151 -12.33 8.00 17.31
N GLY A 152 -11.57 7.00 17.77
CA GLY A 152 -12.05 5.90 18.62
C GLY A 152 -12.30 4.58 17.90
N ALA A 153 -11.87 4.43 16.64
CA ALA A 153 -11.86 3.14 15.97
C ALA A 153 -10.80 2.20 16.59
N LYS A 154 -11.12 0.91 16.64
CA LYS A 154 -10.10 -0.11 16.94
C LYS A 154 -9.30 -0.42 15.68
N VAL A 155 -7.99 -0.25 15.70
CA VAL A 155 -7.14 -0.53 14.55
C VAL A 155 -6.21 -1.71 14.84
N VAL A 156 -6.18 -2.66 13.91
CA VAL A 156 -5.25 -3.79 13.91
C VAL A 156 -4.47 -3.81 12.60
N LEU A 157 -3.15 -3.68 12.68
CA LEU A 157 -2.23 -3.83 11.54
C LEU A 157 -1.55 -5.21 11.59
N GLY A 158 -1.38 -5.85 10.43
CA GLY A 158 -0.84 -7.19 10.32
C GLY A 158 0.22 -7.36 9.22
N GLY A 159 1.33 -8.00 9.60
CA GLY A 159 2.45 -8.36 8.73
C GLY A 159 3.66 -7.44 8.87
N ASP A 160 4.85 -8.03 8.97
CA ASP A 160 6.12 -7.35 9.26
C ASP A 160 6.38 -6.12 8.37
N ALA A 161 6.20 -6.24 7.06
CA ALA A 161 6.43 -5.14 6.12
C ALA A 161 5.53 -3.94 6.41
N LEU A 162 4.23 -4.18 6.66
CA LEU A 162 3.29 -3.10 6.96
C LEU A 162 3.63 -2.43 8.30
N LEU A 163 4.06 -3.19 9.29
CA LEU A 163 4.45 -2.65 10.59
C LEU A 163 5.71 -1.79 10.51
N TYR A 164 6.73 -2.25 9.78
CA TYR A 164 7.95 -1.49 9.52
C TYR A 164 7.66 -0.12 8.90
N TRP A 165 6.84 -0.09 7.85
CA TRP A 165 6.47 1.16 7.18
C TRP A 165 5.55 2.04 8.02
N ALA A 166 4.69 1.45 8.86
CA ALA A 166 3.85 2.21 9.78
C ALA A 166 4.68 2.91 10.88
N GLU A 167 5.72 2.25 11.39
CA GLU A 167 6.69 2.88 12.30
C GLU A 167 7.36 4.09 11.64
N LEU A 168 7.85 3.93 10.41
CA LEU A 168 8.54 5.01 9.68
C LEU A 168 7.62 6.19 9.28
N PHE A 169 6.43 5.90 8.78
CA PHE A 169 5.55 6.94 8.22
C PHE A 169 4.71 7.68 9.27
N VAL A 170 4.24 6.97 10.29
CA VAL A 170 3.30 7.53 11.27
C VAL A 170 3.76 7.38 12.72
N GLY A 171 5.00 6.92 12.95
CA GLY A 171 5.63 6.93 14.27
C GLY A 171 4.95 5.98 15.26
N LEU A 172 4.61 4.76 14.83
CA LEU A 172 4.04 3.76 15.74
C LEU A 172 5.08 3.26 16.76
N ASP A 173 5.01 3.83 17.96
CA ASP A 173 5.79 3.42 19.12
C ASP A 173 5.24 2.09 19.69
N GLU A 174 5.87 0.99 19.30
CA GLU A 174 5.66 -0.42 19.72
C GLU A 174 4.41 -1.17 19.21
N PRO A 175 4.58 -2.44 18.77
CA PRO A 175 3.52 -3.21 18.14
C PRO A 175 2.46 -3.80 19.09
N ILE A 176 2.61 -3.73 20.42
CA ILE A 176 1.71 -4.45 21.34
C ILE A 176 1.17 -3.58 22.48
N GLY A 177 -0.06 -3.10 22.30
CA GLY A 177 -0.97 -2.72 23.37
C GLY A 177 -0.72 -1.35 23.99
N GLY A 178 -1.59 -0.39 23.65
CA GLY A 178 -1.62 0.94 24.28
C GLY A 178 -0.90 2.05 23.53
N GLY A 179 -0.48 1.79 22.28
CA GLY A 179 0.20 2.76 21.44
C GLY A 179 -0.68 3.95 21.02
N THR A 180 -0.01 5.05 20.68
CA THR A 180 -0.59 6.17 19.96
C THR A 180 -0.80 5.76 18.50
N GLY A 181 -2.01 5.91 17.95
CA GLY A 181 -2.30 5.71 16.52
C GLY A 181 -2.81 4.32 16.08
N VAL A 182 -2.54 3.21 16.79
CA VAL A 182 -3.19 1.90 16.54
C VAL A 182 -3.49 1.14 17.83
N THR A 183 -4.46 0.22 17.78
CA THR A 183 -4.84 -0.57 18.96
C THR A 183 -3.99 -1.83 19.14
N HIS A 184 -3.68 -2.55 18.05
CA HIS A 184 -2.82 -3.74 18.05
C HIS A 184 -2.01 -3.82 16.76
N ALA A 185 -0.81 -4.37 16.82
CA ALA A 185 -0.01 -4.75 15.67
C ALA A 185 0.46 -6.21 15.83
N VAL A 186 0.46 -6.96 14.73
CA VAL A 186 0.78 -8.39 14.73
C VAL A 186 1.76 -8.68 13.58
N GLY A 187 2.98 -9.14 13.94
CA GLY A 187 3.97 -9.65 12.99
C GLY A 187 3.58 -11.03 12.44
#